data_AF-A0A531KHL1-F1
#
_entry.id   AF-A0A531KHL1-F1
#
_cell.length_a   1.000
_cell.length_b   1.000
_cell.length_c   1.000
_cell.angle_alpha   90.00
_cell.angle_beta   90.00
_cell.angle_gamma   90.00
#
_symmetry.space_group_name_H-M   'P 1'
#
loop_
_entity.id
_entity.type
_entity.pdbx_description
1 polymer ?
#
loop_
_entity_poly.entity_id
_entity_poly.type
_entity_poly.pdbx_seq_one_letter_code
_entity_poly.pdbx_strand_id
1 'polypeptide(L)'
;PGIDGRYMIVFGHRRVRVAGELGRKVRAVVKEIDDKTHVIAQGQENSARANLSFIEKAMFAKRLEDLGYDRDVISSALASNAAAVSKMVSVVTRIPASVIGKIGSAASVGRERWVELSLLVGRKSDMVTEIQSEPEFGELESNERFARLLAALNAKGKPGRKASVKPEAQSWAPEDKSVS
;
A
#
# COMPACT_ATOMS: atom_id res chain seq x y z
N PRO A 1 -6.62 15.13 -26.32
CA PRO A 1 -6.61 16.48 -25.71
C PRO A 1 -6.02 17.47 -26.72
N GLY A 2 -6.60 18.67 -26.87
CA GLY A 2 -6.10 19.70 -27.81
C GLY A 2 -6.80 19.78 -29.17
N ILE A 3 -7.97 19.14 -29.35
CA ILE A 3 -8.81 19.31 -30.55
C ILE A 3 -10.09 20.00 -30.13
N ASP A 4 -10.36 21.15 -30.73
CA ASP A 4 -11.51 21.96 -30.41
C ASP A 4 -12.81 21.15 -30.57
N GLY A 5 -13.72 21.25 -29.60
CA GLY A 5 -14.95 20.44 -29.55
C GLY A 5 -14.82 19.01 -29.03
N ARG A 6 -13.64 18.53 -28.62
CA ARG A 6 -13.47 17.25 -27.91
C ARG A 6 -13.13 17.45 -26.44
N TYR A 7 -13.96 16.88 -25.57
CA TYR A 7 -13.81 16.95 -24.12
C TYR A 7 -13.54 15.56 -23.54
N MET A 8 -12.73 15.50 -22.48
CA MET A 8 -12.52 14.28 -21.71
C MET A 8 -13.49 14.23 -20.53
N ILE A 9 -14.15 13.09 -20.32
CA ILE A 9 -15.05 12.91 -19.17
C ILE A 9 -14.18 12.66 -17.95
N VAL A 10 -14.14 13.64 -17.06
CA VAL A 10 -13.37 13.58 -15.82
C VAL A 10 -14.17 12.87 -14.72
N PHE A 11 -15.46 13.19 -14.60
CA PHE A 11 -16.38 12.61 -13.61
C PHE A 11 -17.71 12.20 -14.22
N GLY A 12 -18.40 11.27 -13.55
CA GLY A 12 -19.77 10.90 -13.91
C GLY A 12 -19.89 9.90 -15.06
N HIS A 13 -18.86 9.07 -15.30
CA HIS A 13 -18.82 8.05 -16.35
C HIS A 13 -20.11 7.21 -16.46
N ARG A 14 -20.63 6.73 -15.32
CA ARG A 14 -21.88 5.95 -15.30
C ARG A 14 -23.09 6.76 -15.77
N ARG A 15 -23.20 8.02 -15.34
CA ARG A 15 -24.32 8.90 -15.70
C ARG A 15 -24.27 9.29 -17.17
N VAL A 16 -23.08 9.56 -17.71
CA VAL A 16 -22.90 9.83 -19.14
C VAL A 16 -23.22 8.60 -19.99
N ARG A 17 -22.76 7.41 -19.56
CA ARG A 17 -23.08 6.14 -20.24
C ARG A 17 -24.58 5.90 -20.30
N VAL A 18 -25.26 5.95 -19.15
CA VAL A 18 -26.71 5.73 -19.06
C VAL A 18 -27.49 6.79 -19.84
N ALA A 19 -27.06 8.06 -19.79
CA ALA A 19 -27.71 9.11 -20.60
C ALA A 19 -27.52 8.87 -22.10
N GLY A 20 -26.35 8.37 -22.52
CA GLY A 20 -26.08 7.97 -23.90
C GLY A 20 -26.97 6.81 -24.36
N GLU A 21 -27.11 5.77 -23.54
CA GLU A 21 -28.04 4.66 -23.78
C GLU A 21 -29.50 5.14 -23.89
N LEU A 22 -29.87 6.18 -23.13
CA LEU A 22 -31.21 6.77 -23.13
C LEU A 22 -31.41 7.90 -24.17
N GLY A 23 -30.40 8.19 -25.01
CA GLY A 23 -30.45 9.27 -26.00
C GLY A 23 -30.62 10.68 -25.41
N ARG A 24 -30.30 10.87 -24.12
CA ARG A 24 -30.46 12.15 -23.40
C ARG A 24 -29.16 12.93 -23.38
N LYS A 25 -29.25 14.23 -23.68
CA LYS A 25 -28.12 15.16 -23.50
C LYS A 25 -27.85 15.35 -22.01
N VAL A 26 -26.57 15.45 -21.64
CA VAL A 26 -26.13 15.78 -20.28
C VAL A 26 -25.68 17.22 -20.22
N ARG A 27 -25.96 17.89 -19.11
CA ARG A 27 -25.32 19.17 -18.78
C ARG A 27 -23.92 18.87 -18.26
N ALA A 28 -22.92 19.54 -18.82
CA ALA A 28 -21.53 19.43 -18.41
C ALA A 28 -21.00 20.81 -18.01
N VAL A 29 -20.15 20.85 -17.00
CA VAL A 29 -19.37 22.03 -16.65
C VAL A 29 -17.99 21.82 -17.26
N VAL A 30 -17.65 22.63 -18.26
CA VAL A 30 -16.34 22.60 -18.89
C VAL A 30 -15.41 23.48 -18.07
N LYS A 31 -14.34 22.88 -17.55
CA LYS A 31 -13.23 23.58 -16.92
C LYS A 31 -11.97 23.23 -17.67
N GLU A 32 -11.10 24.21 -17.86
CA GLU A 32 -9.72 23.92 -18.21
C GLU A 32 -9.09 23.20 -17.04
N ILE A 33 -8.86 21.90 -17.23
CA ILE A 33 -8.15 21.04 -16.29
C ILE A 33 -6.81 20.81 -16.96
N ASP A 34 -5.76 21.42 -16.41
CA ASP A 34 -4.41 20.92 -16.62
C ASP A 34 -4.43 19.45 -16.17
N ASP A 35 -3.94 18.51 -16.99
CA ASP A 35 -4.09 17.04 -16.84
C ASP A 35 -3.77 16.53 -15.41
N LYS A 36 -3.08 17.36 -14.64
CA LYS A 36 -2.76 17.23 -13.23
C LYS A 36 -3.97 17.18 -12.26
N THR A 37 -5.03 17.97 -12.43
CA THR A 37 -6.10 18.04 -11.40
C THR A 37 -7.05 16.83 -11.41
N HIS A 38 -7.16 16.12 -12.54
CA HIS A 38 -8.07 14.97 -12.68
C HIS A 38 -7.64 13.76 -11.85
N VAL A 39 -6.35 13.41 -11.87
CA VAL A 39 -5.81 12.25 -11.13
C VAL A 39 -5.94 12.45 -9.62
N ILE A 40 -5.75 13.69 -9.15
CA ILE A 40 -5.90 14.04 -7.73
C ILE A 40 -7.34 13.83 -7.28
N ALA A 41 -8.32 14.33 -8.03
CA ALA A 41 -9.71 14.26 -7.60
C ALA A 41 -10.32 12.84 -7.73
N GLN A 42 -9.85 12.02 -8.68
CA GLN A 42 -10.19 10.59 -8.73
C GLN A 42 -9.44 9.77 -7.66
N GLY A 43 -8.21 10.16 -7.36
CA GLY A 43 -7.42 9.61 -6.25
C GLY A 43 -8.05 9.90 -4.89
N GLN A 44 -8.47 11.15 -4.64
CA GLN A 44 -9.18 11.59 -3.44
C GLN A 44 -10.50 10.85 -3.24
N GLU A 45 -11.28 10.59 -4.30
CA GLU A 45 -12.54 9.84 -4.20
C GLU A 45 -12.33 8.37 -3.77
N ASN A 46 -11.16 7.78 -4.09
CA ASN A 46 -10.83 6.40 -3.73
C ASN A 46 -10.04 6.31 -2.42
N SER A 47 -9.10 7.23 -2.16
CA SER A 47 -8.27 7.23 -0.95
C SER A 47 -9.03 7.69 0.29
N ALA A 48 -10.00 8.60 0.15
CA ALA A 48 -10.86 9.02 1.28
C ALA A 48 -11.93 7.96 1.62
N ARG A 49 -12.27 7.07 0.67
CA ARG A 49 -13.25 5.99 0.89
C ARG A 49 -12.63 4.66 1.30
N ALA A 50 -11.39 4.40 0.90
CA ALA A 50 -10.69 3.17 1.23
C ALA A 50 -9.82 3.36 2.48
N ASN A 51 -9.97 2.46 3.46
CA ASN A 51 -9.03 2.30 4.57
C ASN A 51 -7.68 1.75 4.05
N LEU A 52 -7.01 2.50 3.19
CA LEU A 52 -5.74 2.11 2.59
C LEU A 52 -4.70 1.90 3.70
N SER A 53 -3.97 0.80 3.58
CA SER A 53 -2.79 0.52 4.39
C SER A 53 -1.74 1.61 4.23
N PHE A 54 -0.78 1.66 5.16
CA PHE A 54 0.32 2.61 5.09
C PHE A 54 1.09 2.52 3.76
N ILE A 55 1.39 1.30 3.31
CA ILE A 55 2.18 1.09 2.10
C ILE A 55 1.43 1.46 0.83
N GLU A 56 0.11 1.25 0.77
CA GLU A 56 -0.72 1.68 -0.35
C GLU A 56 -0.78 3.21 -0.45
N LYS A 57 -0.93 3.91 0.68
CA LYS A 57 -0.85 5.38 0.73
C LYS A 57 0.52 5.86 0.28
N ALA A 58 1.59 5.18 0.69
CA ALA A 58 2.94 5.53 0.32
C ALA A 58 3.25 5.32 -1.17
N MET A 59 2.81 4.21 -1.76
CA MET A 59 2.90 3.96 -3.20
C MET A 59 2.07 4.98 -3.99
N PHE A 60 0.91 5.38 -3.49
CA PHE A 60 0.12 6.44 -4.11
C PHE A 60 0.84 7.79 -4.05
N ALA A 61 1.40 8.17 -2.89
CA ALA A 61 2.22 9.37 -2.75
C ALA A 61 3.38 9.40 -3.75
N LYS A 62 4.11 8.28 -3.89
CA LYS A 62 5.23 8.17 -4.82
C LYS A 62 4.80 8.31 -6.28
N ARG A 63 3.69 7.67 -6.67
CA ARG A 63 3.14 7.82 -8.03
C ARG A 63 2.77 9.28 -8.34
N LEU A 64 2.20 10.00 -7.39
CA LEU A 64 1.94 11.43 -7.58
C LEU A 64 3.26 12.23 -7.67
N GLU A 65 4.25 11.94 -6.83
CA GLU A 65 5.56 12.58 -6.95
C GLU A 65 6.20 12.34 -8.33
N ASP A 66 6.14 11.11 -8.86
CA ASP A 66 6.68 10.75 -10.17
C ASP A 66 5.97 11.43 -11.34
N LEU A 67 4.69 11.78 -11.16
CA LEU A 67 3.91 12.60 -12.10
C LEU A 67 4.23 14.11 -11.98
N GLY A 68 5.15 14.49 -11.09
CA GLY A 68 5.60 15.85 -10.89
C GLY A 68 4.61 16.74 -10.12
N TYR A 69 3.83 16.16 -9.20
CA TYR A 69 3.00 16.95 -8.29
C TYR A 69 3.80 17.43 -7.08
N ASP A 70 3.50 18.65 -6.65
CA ASP A 70 4.11 19.24 -5.47
C ASP A 70 3.63 18.59 -4.17
N ARG A 71 4.43 18.74 -3.11
CA ARG A 71 4.17 18.07 -1.83
C ARG A 71 2.86 18.46 -1.18
N ASP A 72 2.46 19.72 -1.34
CA ASP A 72 1.23 20.25 -0.77
C ASP A 72 0.01 19.59 -1.41
N VAL A 73 0.06 19.44 -2.73
CA VAL A 73 -0.99 18.77 -3.52
C VAL A 73 -1.14 17.31 -3.10
N ILE A 74 -0.02 16.58 -2.96
CA ILE A 74 -0.02 15.18 -2.51
C ILE A 74 -0.55 15.06 -1.08
N SER A 75 -0.17 15.98 -0.20
CA SER A 75 -0.62 16.03 1.19
C SER A 75 -2.13 16.23 1.28
N SER A 76 -2.69 17.15 0.50
CA SER A 76 -4.13 17.35 0.37
C SER A 76 -4.84 16.13 -0.23
N ALA A 77 -4.22 15.46 -1.23
CA ALA A 77 -4.79 14.25 -1.85
C ALA A 77 -4.91 13.07 -0.89
N LEU A 78 -4.01 12.98 0.09
CA LEU A 78 -3.94 11.90 1.08
C LEU A 78 -4.57 12.26 2.43
N ALA A 79 -5.11 13.48 2.58
CA ALA A 79 -5.53 14.02 3.86
C ALA A 79 -4.44 13.83 4.95
N SER A 80 -3.18 14.11 4.59
CA SER A 80 -2.01 13.94 5.44
C SER A 80 -1.13 15.19 5.42
N ASN A 81 -0.11 15.25 6.28
CA ASN A 81 0.82 16.38 6.32
C ASN A 81 2.09 16.10 5.50
N ALA A 82 2.77 17.18 5.07
CA ALA A 82 3.96 17.09 4.21
C ALA A 82 5.08 16.22 4.80
N ALA A 83 5.27 16.25 6.12
CA ALA A 83 6.27 15.42 6.80
C ALA A 83 5.92 13.92 6.73
N ALA A 84 4.65 13.55 6.87
CA ALA A 84 4.18 12.18 6.73
C ALA A 84 4.33 11.70 5.29
N VAL A 85 3.95 12.53 4.30
CA VAL A 85 4.16 12.21 2.88
C VAL A 85 5.66 12.05 2.59
N SER A 86 6.53 12.94 3.12
CA SER A 86 8.01 12.82 3.04
C SER A 86 8.51 11.43 3.48
N LYS A 87 8.08 10.99 4.66
CA LYS A 87 8.42 9.66 5.18
C LYS A 87 7.87 8.54 4.32
N MET A 88 6.61 8.63 3.88
CA MET A 88 5.98 7.63 3.02
C MET A 88 6.78 7.39 1.74
N VAL A 89 7.10 8.46 1.00
CA VAL A 89 7.91 8.35 -0.22
C VAL A 89 9.29 7.79 0.08
N SER A 90 9.96 8.27 1.14
CA SER A 90 11.30 7.78 1.51
C SER A 90 11.33 6.26 1.73
N VAL A 91 10.29 5.70 2.36
CA VAL A 91 10.16 4.24 2.54
C VAL A 91 10.07 3.53 1.20
N VAL A 92 9.14 3.92 0.32
CA VAL A 92 8.92 3.21 -0.96
C VAL A 92 10.02 3.47 -1.99
N THR A 93 10.81 4.52 -1.82
CA THR A 93 12.03 4.75 -2.62
C THR A 93 13.18 3.82 -2.19
N ARG A 94 13.24 3.44 -0.90
CA ARG A 94 14.30 2.58 -0.36
C ARG A 94 14.01 1.09 -0.52
N ILE A 95 12.74 0.70 -0.54
CA ILE A 95 12.34 -0.69 -0.69
C ILE A 95 12.02 -0.95 -2.17
N PRO A 96 12.68 -1.93 -2.84
CA PRO A 96 12.36 -2.26 -4.22
C PRO A 96 10.88 -2.60 -4.42
N ALA A 97 10.30 -2.15 -5.53
CA ALA A 97 8.88 -2.39 -5.83
C ALA A 97 8.50 -3.88 -5.87
N SER A 98 9.43 -4.74 -6.32
CA SER A 98 9.28 -6.20 -6.29
C SER A 98 9.08 -6.73 -4.86
N VAL A 99 9.77 -6.13 -3.88
CA VAL A 99 9.68 -6.51 -2.48
C VAL A 99 8.33 -6.12 -1.89
N ILE A 100 7.90 -4.87 -2.15
CA ILE A 100 6.58 -4.38 -1.73
C ILE A 100 5.48 -5.25 -2.36
N GLY A 101 5.58 -5.56 -3.65
CA GLY A 101 4.61 -6.38 -4.36
C GLY A 101 4.47 -7.80 -3.80
N LYS A 102 5.58 -8.44 -3.42
CA LYS A 102 5.54 -9.77 -2.80
C LYS A 102 4.97 -9.77 -1.39
N ILE A 103 5.21 -8.71 -0.61
CA ILE A 103 4.63 -8.54 0.73
C ILE A 103 3.12 -8.27 0.65
N GLY A 104 2.70 -7.38 -0.23
CA GLY A 104 1.31 -6.93 -0.33
C GLY A 104 0.99 -5.74 0.59
N SER A 105 -0.30 -5.55 0.90
CA SER A 105 -0.80 -4.37 1.65
C SER A 105 -0.35 -4.33 3.11
N ALA A 106 -0.17 -5.49 3.75
CA ALA A 106 0.16 -5.64 5.16
C ALA A 106 -0.64 -4.66 6.04
N ALA A 107 -1.97 -4.76 5.97
CA ALA A 107 -2.90 -3.75 6.51
C ALA A 107 -2.75 -3.47 8.02
N SER A 108 -2.26 -4.44 8.81
CA SER A 108 -2.02 -4.24 10.24
C SER A 108 -0.66 -3.59 10.56
N VAL A 109 0.20 -3.42 9.55
CA VAL A 109 1.56 -2.93 9.72
C VAL A 109 1.61 -1.41 9.59
N GLY A 110 1.94 -0.75 10.70
CA GLY A 110 2.11 0.69 10.77
C GLY A 110 3.41 1.22 10.18
N ARG A 111 3.48 2.56 10.09
CA ARG A 111 4.61 3.34 9.55
C ARG A 111 5.98 2.90 10.07
N GLU A 112 6.12 2.74 11.39
CA GLU A 112 7.43 2.56 12.03
C GLU A 112 8.12 1.27 11.62
N ARG A 113 7.36 0.18 11.49
CA ARG A 113 7.88 -1.10 11.01
C ARG A 113 8.28 -1.04 9.54
N TRP A 114 7.51 -0.32 8.71
CA TRP A 114 7.89 -0.10 7.30
C TRP A 114 9.17 0.72 7.17
N VAL A 115 9.36 1.73 8.03
CA VAL A 115 10.61 2.50 8.10
C VAL A 115 11.77 1.58 8.50
N GLU A 116 11.59 0.76 9.53
CA GLU A 116 12.59 -0.22 9.96
C GLU A 116 12.99 -1.16 8.81
N LEU A 117 12.00 -1.75 8.14
CA LEU A 117 12.23 -2.62 6.98
C LEU A 117 13.03 -1.90 5.89
N SER A 118 12.69 -0.63 5.59
CA SER A 118 13.37 0.17 4.57
C SER A 118 14.86 0.39 4.85
N LEU A 119 15.27 0.38 6.12
CA LEU A 119 16.66 0.54 6.52
C LEU A 119 17.47 -0.76 6.39
N LEU A 120 16.79 -1.91 6.45
CA LEU A 120 17.42 -3.23 6.42
C LEU A 120 17.50 -3.81 5.01
N VAL A 121 16.45 -3.63 4.20
CA VAL A 121 16.33 -4.22 2.86
C VAL A 121 17.50 -3.82 1.95
N GLY A 122 17.92 -2.55 1.98
CA GLY A 122 19.04 -2.07 1.16
C GLY A 122 20.41 -2.63 1.57
N ARG A 123 20.57 -3.08 2.83
CA ARG A 123 21.84 -3.64 3.33
C ARG A 123 21.96 -5.15 3.15
N LYS A 124 20.83 -5.83 2.94
CA LYS A 124 20.72 -7.29 2.94
C LYS A 124 19.92 -7.79 1.74
N SER A 125 20.15 -7.20 0.56
CA SER A 125 19.40 -7.48 -0.68
C SER A 125 19.36 -8.97 -1.06
N ASP A 126 20.48 -9.66 -0.88
CA ASP A 126 20.62 -11.07 -1.25
C ASP A 126 19.75 -11.96 -0.36
N MET A 127 19.73 -11.69 0.95
CA MET A 127 18.87 -12.37 1.91
C MET A 127 17.38 -12.09 1.64
N VAL A 128 17.02 -10.86 1.26
CA VAL A 128 15.65 -10.54 0.85
C VAL A 128 15.24 -11.38 -0.35
N THR A 129 16.12 -11.51 -1.34
CA THR A 129 15.86 -12.29 -2.56
C THR A 129 15.73 -13.78 -2.26
N GLU A 130 16.60 -14.33 -1.40
CA GLU A 130 16.55 -15.73 -0.92
C GLU A 130 15.22 -16.04 -0.23
N ILE A 131 14.81 -15.21 0.74
CA ILE A 131 13.55 -15.43 1.48
C ILE A 131 12.33 -15.34 0.54
N GLN A 132 12.38 -14.44 -0.43
CA GLN A 132 11.28 -14.23 -1.36
C GLN A 132 11.14 -15.30 -2.45
N SER A 133 12.15 -16.15 -2.64
CA SER A 133 12.08 -17.30 -3.56
C SER A 133 11.58 -18.58 -2.87
N GLU A 134 11.51 -18.59 -1.54
CA GLU A 134 10.93 -19.71 -0.78
C GLU A 134 9.44 -19.88 -1.12
N PRO A 135 8.99 -21.10 -1.51
CA PRO A 135 7.59 -21.36 -1.80
C PRO A 135 6.66 -21.01 -0.64
N GLU A 136 7.10 -21.31 0.59
CA GLU A 136 6.35 -21.05 1.81
C GLU A 136 6.11 -19.55 2.03
N PHE A 137 6.93 -18.67 1.45
CA PHE A 137 6.69 -17.22 1.53
C PHE A 137 5.42 -16.80 0.78
N GLY A 138 5.14 -17.45 -0.35
CA GLY A 138 3.93 -17.17 -1.15
C GLY A 138 2.64 -17.69 -0.50
N GLU A 139 2.73 -18.70 0.35
CA GLU A 139 1.57 -19.29 1.03
C GLU A 139 1.10 -18.48 2.25
N LEU A 140 1.99 -17.66 2.83
CA LEU A 140 1.68 -16.82 3.98
C LEU A 140 0.77 -15.65 3.61
N GLU A 141 0.01 -15.17 4.59
CA GLU A 141 -0.78 -13.94 4.48
C GLU A 141 0.10 -12.69 4.45
N SER A 142 -0.41 -11.58 3.90
CA SER A 142 0.39 -10.37 3.65
C SER A 142 1.10 -9.82 4.91
N ASN A 143 0.41 -9.82 6.06
CA ASN A 143 1.01 -9.38 7.34
C ASN A 143 2.11 -10.35 7.82
N GLU A 144 1.94 -11.65 7.57
CA GLU A 144 2.89 -12.69 7.97
C GLU A 144 4.14 -12.67 7.10
N ARG A 145 3.99 -12.43 5.79
CA ARG A 145 5.10 -12.18 4.86
C ARG A 145 5.96 -11.02 5.34
N PHE A 146 5.32 -9.92 5.74
CA PHE A 146 6.02 -8.77 6.32
C PHE A 146 6.80 -9.16 7.59
N ALA A 147 6.12 -9.84 8.53
CA ALA A 147 6.71 -10.23 9.80
C ALA A 147 7.91 -11.18 9.62
N ARG A 148 7.78 -12.19 8.75
CA ARG A 148 8.84 -13.15 8.42
C ARG A 148 10.06 -12.47 7.82
N LEU A 149 9.85 -11.57 6.85
CA LEU A 149 10.94 -10.84 6.22
C LEU A 149 11.67 -9.96 7.24
N LEU A 150 10.93 -9.18 8.03
CA LEU A 150 11.52 -8.29 9.02
C LEU A 150 12.28 -9.06 10.11
N ALA A 151 11.73 -10.17 10.59
CA ALA A 151 12.38 -11.04 11.58
C ALA A 151 13.71 -11.62 11.05
N ALA A 152 13.71 -12.15 9.83
CA ALA A 152 14.91 -12.70 9.22
C ALA A 152 15.99 -11.63 8.99
N LEU A 153 15.58 -10.41 8.60
CA LEU A 153 16.51 -9.30 8.42
C LEU A 153 17.07 -8.76 9.75
N ASN A 154 16.34 -8.90 10.85
CA ASN A 154 16.81 -8.51 12.18
C ASN A 154 17.67 -9.59 12.86
N ALA A 155 17.60 -10.85 12.43
CA ALA A 155 18.43 -11.91 12.96
C ALA A 155 19.93 -11.60 12.75
N LYS A 156 20.68 -11.59 13.86
CA LYS A 156 22.14 -11.43 13.87
C LYS A 156 22.80 -12.78 13.54
N GLY A 157 23.06 -13.04 12.26
CA GLY A 157 23.79 -14.24 11.81
C GLY A 157 22.92 -15.51 11.77
N LYS A 158 23.09 -16.32 10.72
CA LYS A 158 22.29 -17.52 10.37
C LYS A 158 22.24 -18.55 11.53
N PRO A 159 21.16 -19.36 11.61
CA PRO A 159 21.10 -20.51 10.73
C PRO A 159 19.86 -20.52 9.86
N GLY A 160 20.04 -20.77 8.56
CA GLY A 160 18.99 -21.41 7.80
C GLY A 160 18.70 -22.77 8.42
N ARG A 161 17.43 -23.12 8.59
CA ARG A 161 16.96 -24.52 8.55
C ARG A 161 15.44 -24.60 8.69
N LYS A 162 14.88 -25.44 7.82
CA LYS A 162 13.82 -26.42 8.05
C LYS A 162 12.82 -26.12 9.17
N ALA A 163 11.57 -25.97 8.74
CA ALA A 163 10.32 -26.38 9.37
C ALA A 163 10.38 -26.86 10.84
N SER A 164 9.57 -26.21 11.67
CA SER A 164 8.82 -26.93 12.71
C SER A 164 7.41 -26.37 12.83
N VAL A 165 6.47 -27.27 12.58
CA VAL A 165 5.04 -27.20 12.89
C VAL A 165 4.86 -26.94 14.38
N LYS A 166 3.78 -26.21 14.73
CA LYS A 166 3.28 -25.90 16.09
C LYS A 166 3.26 -27.12 17.03
N PRO A 167 3.11 -26.86 18.34
CA PRO A 167 1.97 -27.48 19.01
C PRO A 167 1.03 -26.46 19.65
N GLU A 168 -0.24 -26.85 19.67
CA GLU A 168 -1.37 -26.20 20.30
C GLU A 168 -1.13 -25.89 21.78
N ALA A 169 -1.77 -24.82 22.24
CA ALA A 169 -1.83 -24.46 23.65
C ALA A 169 -2.53 -25.57 24.44
N GLN A 170 -1.77 -26.30 25.25
CA GLN A 170 -2.34 -27.12 26.31
C GLN A 170 -2.97 -26.21 27.36
N SER A 171 -4.30 -26.27 27.47
CA SER A 171 -5.07 -25.73 28.59
C SER A 171 -4.73 -26.50 29.85
N TRP A 172 -4.03 -25.86 30.78
CA TRP A 172 -3.79 -26.44 32.11
C TRP A 172 -5.01 -26.17 33.01
N ALA A 173 -5.61 -27.23 33.55
CA ALA A 173 -6.64 -27.16 34.59
C ALA A 173 -6.21 -28.07 35.76
N PRO A 174 -6.38 -27.64 37.02
CA PRO A 174 -6.03 -28.46 38.18
C PRO A 174 -7.04 -29.61 38.38
N GLU A 175 -6.54 -30.75 38.85
CA GLU A 175 -7.29 -32.01 38.96
C GLU A 175 -8.10 -32.15 40.27
N ASP A 176 -8.03 -31.17 41.17
CA ASP A 176 -8.69 -31.26 42.47
C ASP A 176 -9.68 -30.11 42.68
N LYS A 177 -10.97 -30.43 42.64
CA LYS A 177 -12.09 -29.52 42.94
C LYS A 177 -12.25 -29.34 44.46
N SER A 178 -11.25 -28.77 45.10
CA SER A 178 -11.37 -28.16 46.42
C SER A 178 -10.57 -26.85 46.36
N VAL A 179 -11.13 -25.66 46.55
CA VAL A 179 -11.92 -25.18 47.70
C VAL A 179 -12.76 -23.95 47.28
N SER A 180 -13.88 -23.77 47.98
CA SER A 180 -14.86 -22.67 48.14
C SER A 180 -14.74 -21.37 47.35
#